data_AF-A0A8C9EML2-F1
#
_entry.id   AF-A0A8C9EML2-F1
#
_cell.length_a   1.000
_cell.length_b   1.000
_cell.length_c   1.000
_cell.angle_alpha   90.00
_cell.angle_beta   90.00
_cell.angle_gamma   90.00
#
_symmetry.space_group_name_H-M   'P 1'
#
loop_
_entity.id
_entity.type
_entity.pdbx_description
1 polymer ?
#
loop_
_entity_poly.entity_id
_entity_poly.type
_entity_poly.pdbx_seq_one_letter_code
_entity_poly.pdbx_strand_id
1 'polypeptide(L)'
;MIKLYNLFLKYDATMIEINPMVEDASGVVMCMDAKINFDSNSAYRQKKIFDMQDWTQEDERDRDAAKADLNYIGLDGNIGCLVNGAGLAMATMDIIKLHGGTPANFLDVGGGATVQQVTEAFKLITSDKKVLAILVNIFGGIMRCDVIAQGIVMAVKDLDLKIPIVVRLQGTRVDDAKALITASGLKILACDDLDEAAKMVVKLSEIVSLAKQAQVDVKFQLPI
;
A
#
# COMPACT_ATOMS: atom_id res chain seq x y z
N MET A 1 22.35 22.20 24.03
CA MET A 1 21.79 22.38 22.67
C MET A 1 22.79 22.11 21.54
N ILE A 2 23.97 22.74 21.46
CA ILE A 2 24.94 22.54 20.35
C ILE A 2 25.27 21.05 20.07
N LYS A 3 25.48 20.24 21.12
CA LYS A 3 25.73 18.79 20.99
C LYS A 3 24.59 18.07 20.26
N LEU A 4 23.33 18.45 20.51
CA LEU A 4 22.15 17.85 19.87
C LEU A 4 22.02 18.29 18.40
N TYR A 5 22.39 19.53 18.08
CA TYR A 5 22.44 19.97 16.68
C TYR A 5 23.52 19.23 15.87
N ASN A 6 24.69 19.01 16.46
CA ASN A 6 25.73 18.19 15.83
C ASN A 6 25.28 16.73 15.66
N LEU A 7 24.51 16.19 16.63
CA LEU A 7 23.90 14.87 16.54
C LEU A 7 22.89 14.79 15.39
N PHE A 8 22.02 15.80 15.29
CA PHE A 8 21.00 15.95 14.25
C PHE A 8 21.62 15.89 12.85
N LEU A 9 22.66 16.70 12.61
CA LEU A 9 23.36 16.71 11.31
C LEU A 9 24.15 15.43 11.05
N LYS A 10 24.82 14.88 12.07
CA LYS A 10 25.70 13.71 11.90
C LYS A 10 24.94 12.45 11.48
N TYR A 11 23.75 12.26 12.02
CA TYR A 11 22.96 11.04 11.84
C TYR A 11 21.80 11.21 10.86
N ASP A 12 21.77 12.32 10.10
CA ASP A 12 20.69 12.62 9.15
C ASP A 12 19.30 12.51 9.82
N ALA A 13 19.18 13.07 11.02
CA ALA A 13 17.90 13.12 11.70
C ALA A 13 16.98 14.14 11.03
N THR A 14 15.69 13.83 10.92
CA THR A 14 14.64 14.78 10.55
C THR A 14 14.08 15.49 11.77
N MET A 15 14.17 14.86 12.95
CA MET A 15 13.76 15.45 14.22
C MET A 15 14.57 14.85 15.38
N ILE A 16 14.96 15.69 16.33
CA ILE A 16 15.41 15.26 17.67
C ILE A 16 14.57 16.01 18.68
N GLU A 17 13.67 15.29 19.34
CA GLU A 17 12.83 15.80 20.42
C GLU A 17 13.34 15.28 21.75
N ILE A 18 13.59 16.17 22.70
CA ILE A 18 13.93 15.83 24.09
C ILE A 18 12.79 16.29 24.97
N ASN A 19 12.02 15.34 25.50
CA ASN A 19 10.85 15.66 26.32
C ASN A 19 10.66 14.65 27.48
N PRO A 20 11.17 14.94 28.69
CA PRO A 20 11.64 16.26 29.15
C PRO A 20 13.17 16.45 29.03
N MET A 21 13.56 17.69 28.75
CA MET A 21 14.89 18.22 29.10
C MET A 21 14.80 18.80 30.51
N VAL A 22 15.62 18.29 31.43
CA VAL A 22 15.49 18.60 32.86
C VAL A 22 16.76 19.23 33.40
N GLU A 23 16.61 19.90 34.53
CA GLU A 23 17.70 20.28 35.42
C GLU A 23 17.56 19.45 36.70
N ASP A 24 18.64 18.81 37.15
CA ASP A 24 18.62 18.08 38.42
C ASP A 24 18.78 19.00 39.64
N ALA A 25 18.68 18.44 40.85
CA ALA A 25 18.83 19.20 42.09
C ALA A 25 20.22 19.83 42.27
N SER A 26 21.22 19.45 41.47
CA SER A 26 22.58 20.01 41.48
C SER A 26 22.81 21.08 40.41
N GLY A 27 21.79 21.39 39.59
CA GLY A 27 21.86 22.35 38.50
C GLY A 27 22.39 21.77 37.18
N VAL A 28 22.48 20.44 37.05
CA VAL A 28 22.98 19.78 35.84
C VAL A 28 21.82 19.55 34.87
N VAL A 29 21.98 20.06 33.64
CA VAL A 29 21.00 19.85 32.56
C VAL A 29 21.18 18.47 31.93
N MET A 30 20.09 17.71 31.82
CA MET A 30 20.06 16.35 31.28
C MET A 30 18.90 16.14 30.30
N CYS A 31 19.06 15.15 29.42
CA CYS A 31 18.01 14.68 28.51
C CYS A 31 17.44 13.38 29.09
N MET A 32 16.23 13.42 29.66
CA MET A 32 15.64 12.24 30.33
C MET A 32 15.00 11.27 29.34
N ASP A 33 14.35 11.81 28.33
CA ASP A 33 13.72 11.06 27.25
C ASP A 33 14.02 11.71 25.90
N ALA A 34 14.14 10.89 24.86
CA ALA A 34 14.48 11.35 23.52
C ALA A 34 13.75 10.54 22.45
N LYS A 35 13.08 11.26 21.54
CA LYS A 35 12.54 10.72 20.31
C LYS A 35 13.30 11.27 19.13
N ILE A 36 13.84 10.37 18.29
CA ILE A 36 14.61 10.73 17.11
C ILE A 36 13.95 10.11 15.89
N ASN A 37 13.67 10.94 14.88
CA ASN A 37 13.28 10.48 13.57
C ASN A 37 14.44 10.67 12.59
N PHE A 38 14.66 9.70 11.73
CA PHE A 38 15.76 9.67 10.75
C PHE A 38 15.22 9.83 9.33
N ASP A 39 16.01 10.43 8.45
CA ASP A 39 15.71 10.47 7.02
C ASP A 39 16.00 9.10 6.39
N SER A 40 14.97 8.38 5.96
CA SER A 40 15.12 7.07 5.30
C SER A 40 15.93 7.15 4.01
N ASN A 41 15.95 8.29 3.32
CA ASN A 41 16.77 8.48 2.11
C ASN A 41 18.27 8.45 2.42
N SER A 42 18.67 8.62 3.68
CA SER A 42 20.07 8.59 4.11
C SER A 42 20.58 7.19 4.50
N ALA A 43 19.74 6.16 4.42
CA ALA A 43 20.06 4.79 4.85
C ALA A 43 21.37 4.25 4.24
N TYR A 44 21.65 4.60 2.97
CA TYR A 44 22.88 4.19 2.27
C TYR A 44 24.16 4.65 2.97
N ARG A 45 24.14 5.78 3.69
CA ARG A 45 25.27 6.35 4.43
C ARG A 45 25.15 6.22 5.96
N GLN A 46 23.96 5.88 6.47
CA GLN A 46 23.68 5.70 7.90
C GLN A 46 23.49 4.23 8.31
N LYS A 47 24.21 3.28 7.69
CA LYS A 47 24.06 1.83 7.95
C LYS A 47 23.98 1.46 9.42
N LYS A 48 24.88 2.01 10.25
CA LYS A 48 24.91 1.74 11.70
C LYS A 48 23.56 2.01 12.39
N ILE A 49 22.82 3.04 11.99
CA ILE A 49 21.52 3.39 12.57
C ILE A 49 20.44 2.44 12.06
N PHE A 50 20.39 2.20 10.75
CA PHE A 50 19.36 1.34 10.15
C PHE A 50 19.53 -0.14 10.49
N ASP A 51 20.76 -0.59 10.76
CA ASP A 51 21.05 -1.93 11.28
C ASP A 51 20.53 -2.14 12.73
N MET A 52 20.20 -1.04 13.44
CA MET A 52 19.61 -1.09 14.80
C MET A 52 18.08 -1.13 14.79
N GLN A 53 17.43 -1.13 13.62
CA GLN A 53 15.98 -1.16 13.53
C GLN A 53 15.41 -2.45 14.15
N ASP A 54 14.51 -2.28 15.12
CA ASP A 54 13.85 -3.39 15.82
C ASP A 54 12.49 -3.71 15.20
N TRP A 55 12.50 -4.61 14.23
CA TRP A 55 11.30 -5.10 13.55
C TRP A 55 10.31 -5.85 14.45
N THR A 56 10.67 -6.19 15.69
CA THR A 56 9.75 -6.91 16.62
C THR A 56 8.67 -5.99 17.20
N GLN A 57 8.86 -4.67 17.07
CA GLN A 57 7.91 -3.65 17.54
C GLN A 57 7.06 -3.05 16.42
N GLU A 58 7.27 -3.47 15.17
CA GLU A 58 6.54 -2.99 13.99
C GLU A 58 5.51 -4.02 13.51
N ASP A 59 4.57 -3.61 12.67
CA ASP A 59 3.64 -4.52 12.01
C ASP A 59 4.42 -5.43 11.05
N GLU A 60 4.14 -6.74 11.08
CA GLU A 60 4.81 -7.70 10.20
C GLU A 60 4.63 -7.36 8.71
N ARG A 61 3.52 -6.70 8.36
CA ARG A 61 3.22 -6.23 7.01
C ARG A 61 4.14 -5.10 6.57
N ASP A 62 4.49 -4.18 7.47
CA ASP A 62 5.43 -3.09 7.17
C ASP A 62 6.83 -3.66 6.91
N ARG A 63 7.24 -4.63 7.72
CA ARG A 63 8.51 -5.37 7.52
C ARG A 63 8.56 -6.10 6.18
N ASP A 64 7.50 -6.81 5.83
CA ASP A 64 7.47 -7.60 4.60
C ASP A 64 7.34 -6.70 3.36
N ALA A 65 6.69 -5.54 3.49
CA ALA A 65 6.69 -4.49 2.46
C ALA A 65 8.10 -3.94 2.23
N ALA A 66 8.83 -3.60 3.31
CA ALA A 66 10.18 -3.09 3.23
C ALA A 66 11.15 -4.08 2.54
N LYS A 67 11.02 -5.39 2.82
CA LYS A 67 11.80 -6.43 2.12
C LYS A 67 11.51 -6.51 0.63
N ALA A 68 10.28 -6.19 0.23
CA ALA A 68 9.83 -6.20 -1.16
C ALA A 68 10.04 -4.86 -1.88
N ASP A 69 10.65 -3.88 -1.21
CA ASP A 69 10.80 -2.50 -1.71
C ASP A 69 9.46 -1.87 -2.10
N LEU A 70 8.48 -2.01 -1.20
CA LEU A 70 7.12 -1.47 -1.33
C LEU A 70 6.87 -0.41 -0.26
N ASN A 71 6.31 0.73 -0.67
CA ASN A 71 5.84 1.74 0.27
C ASN A 71 4.44 1.37 0.72
N TYR A 72 4.31 0.74 1.90
CA TYR A 72 3.05 0.28 2.47
C TYR A 72 2.76 0.99 3.79
N ILE A 73 1.48 1.29 4.04
CA ILE A 73 0.98 1.69 5.36
C ILE A 73 -0.37 1.01 5.56
N GLY A 74 -0.50 0.23 6.64
CA GLY A 74 -1.77 -0.36 7.05
C GLY A 74 -2.76 0.68 7.55
N LEU A 75 -4.03 0.53 7.18
CA LEU A 75 -5.15 1.35 7.65
C LEU A 75 -6.28 0.45 8.17
N ASP A 76 -7.32 1.06 8.76
CA ASP A 76 -8.41 0.31 9.41
C ASP A 76 -9.54 -0.14 8.48
N GLY A 77 -9.46 0.17 7.18
CA GLY A 77 -10.51 -0.13 6.21
C GLY A 77 -10.54 -1.58 5.72
N ASN A 78 -11.29 -1.79 4.64
CA ASN A 78 -11.60 -3.09 4.09
C ASN A 78 -11.46 -3.16 2.56
N ILE A 79 -11.06 -2.07 1.90
CA ILE A 79 -10.77 -2.04 0.47
C ILE A 79 -9.26 -1.89 0.28
N GLY A 80 -8.61 -2.96 -0.20
CA GLY A 80 -7.19 -2.95 -0.49
C GLY A 80 -6.87 -2.04 -1.67
N CYS A 81 -5.78 -1.28 -1.59
CA CYS A 81 -5.33 -0.40 -2.67
C CYS A 81 -3.97 -0.87 -3.18
N LEU A 82 -3.80 -0.96 -4.50
CA LEU A 82 -2.51 -1.18 -5.16
C LEU A 82 -2.37 -0.14 -6.27
N VAL A 83 -1.46 0.81 -6.09
CA VAL A 83 -1.33 1.98 -6.96
C VAL A 83 0.14 2.24 -7.29
N ASN A 84 0.42 2.85 -8.43
CA ASN A 84 1.75 3.39 -8.72
C ASN A 84 1.78 4.91 -8.56
N GLY A 85 2.78 5.41 -7.83
CA GLY A 85 2.95 6.80 -7.46
C GLY A 85 2.18 7.20 -6.20
N ALA A 86 2.90 7.68 -5.18
CA ALA A 86 2.32 8.09 -3.90
C ALA A 86 1.15 9.08 -4.00
N GLY A 87 1.24 10.06 -4.91
CA GLY A 87 0.15 11.03 -5.13
C GLY A 87 -1.14 10.37 -5.64
N LEU A 88 -1.02 9.42 -6.57
CA LEU A 88 -2.15 8.66 -7.08
C LEU A 88 -2.69 7.69 -6.03
N ALA A 89 -1.82 7.11 -5.21
CA ALA A 89 -2.19 6.23 -4.11
C ALA A 89 -3.04 6.98 -3.06
N MET A 90 -2.63 8.18 -2.66
CA MET A 90 -3.42 9.07 -1.79
C MET A 90 -4.77 9.43 -2.43
N ALA A 91 -4.77 9.87 -3.69
CA ALA A 91 -6.02 10.21 -4.38
C ALA A 91 -6.97 9.01 -4.53
N THR A 92 -6.43 7.79 -4.66
CA THR A 92 -7.22 6.55 -4.75
C THR A 92 -7.89 6.24 -3.40
N MET A 93 -7.19 6.44 -2.28
CA MET A 93 -7.78 6.31 -0.95
C MET A 93 -8.88 7.35 -0.73
N ASP A 94 -8.63 8.60 -1.13
CA ASP A 94 -9.58 9.70 -0.98
C ASP A 94 -10.86 9.43 -1.78
N ILE A 95 -10.75 8.99 -3.03
CA ILE A 95 -11.93 8.72 -3.87
C ILE A 95 -12.71 7.49 -3.40
N ILE A 96 -12.05 6.45 -2.86
CA ILE A 96 -12.74 5.34 -2.19
C ILE A 96 -13.56 5.87 -1.02
N LYS A 97 -12.97 6.75 -0.20
CA LYS A 97 -13.65 7.34 0.95
C LYS A 97 -14.80 8.25 0.54
N LEU A 98 -14.61 9.02 -0.53
CA LEU A 98 -15.64 9.89 -1.12
C LEU A 98 -16.89 9.11 -1.54
N HIS A 99 -16.72 7.89 -2.05
CA HIS A 99 -17.83 7.00 -2.43
C HIS A 99 -18.36 6.13 -1.28
N GLY A 100 -17.94 6.39 -0.04
CA GLY A 100 -18.46 5.73 1.17
C GLY A 100 -17.69 4.48 1.59
N GLY A 101 -16.64 4.08 0.87
CA GLY A 101 -15.77 2.97 1.24
C GLY A 101 -14.73 3.34 2.30
N THR A 102 -13.94 2.36 2.72
CA THR A 102 -12.82 2.58 3.64
C THR A 102 -11.55 1.90 3.11
N PRO A 103 -10.49 2.65 2.77
CA PRO A 103 -9.24 2.06 2.30
C PRO A 103 -8.57 1.28 3.45
N ALA A 104 -8.15 0.04 3.16
CA ALA A 104 -7.47 -0.85 4.10
C ALA A 104 -5.97 -0.58 4.19
N ASN A 105 -5.40 0.09 3.20
CA ASN A 105 -3.99 0.40 3.16
C ASN A 105 -3.69 1.54 2.17
N PHE A 106 -2.55 2.18 2.39
CA PHE A 106 -1.79 2.85 1.35
C PHE A 106 -0.77 1.86 0.78
N LEU A 107 -0.61 1.79 -0.55
CA LEU A 107 0.47 1.04 -1.17
C LEU A 107 0.87 1.68 -2.49
N ASP A 108 2.15 2.06 -2.58
CA ASP A 108 2.80 2.55 -3.80
C ASP A 108 3.87 1.55 -4.27
N VAL A 109 3.66 0.96 -5.46
CA VAL A 109 4.61 0.04 -6.12
C VAL A 109 5.71 0.75 -6.93
N GLY A 110 5.65 2.08 -7.03
CA GLY A 110 6.57 2.90 -7.81
C GLY A 110 6.31 2.90 -9.32
N GLY A 111 6.99 3.80 -10.05
CA GLY A 111 6.78 4.01 -11.49
C GLY A 111 7.31 2.89 -12.40
N GLY A 112 8.15 1.99 -11.88
CA GLY A 112 8.79 0.88 -12.61
C GLY A 112 8.43 -0.49 -12.05
N ALA A 113 7.22 -0.63 -11.51
CA ALA A 113 6.77 -1.83 -10.81
C ALA A 113 6.99 -3.11 -11.61
N THR A 114 7.68 -4.06 -11.00
CA THR A 114 7.92 -5.40 -11.57
C THR A 114 6.75 -6.33 -11.29
N VAL A 115 6.62 -7.42 -12.07
CA VAL A 115 5.62 -8.47 -11.82
C VAL A 115 5.78 -9.04 -10.40
N GLN A 116 7.02 -9.20 -9.92
CA GLN A 116 7.29 -9.70 -8.57
C GLN A 116 6.78 -8.73 -7.49
N GLN A 117 7.02 -7.42 -7.64
CA GLN A 117 6.49 -6.41 -6.71
C GLN A 117 4.96 -6.40 -6.68
N VAL A 118 4.31 -6.57 -7.84
CA VAL A 118 2.84 -6.69 -7.91
C VAL A 118 2.35 -7.93 -7.16
N THR A 119 3.01 -9.07 -7.33
CA THR A 119 2.67 -10.32 -6.61
C THR A 119 2.86 -10.18 -5.10
N GLU A 120 3.98 -9.61 -4.65
CA GLU A 120 4.21 -9.35 -3.23
C GLU A 120 3.19 -8.35 -2.67
N ALA A 121 2.82 -7.30 -3.42
CA ALA A 121 1.77 -6.37 -3.03
C ALA A 121 0.42 -7.09 -2.83
N PHE A 122 0.05 -8.01 -3.73
CA PHE A 122 -1.17 -8.83 -3.56
C PHE A 122 -1.10 -9.73 -2.32
N LYS A 123 0.03 -10.41 -2.07
CA LYS A 123 0.22 -11.21 -0.85
C LYS A 123 0.04 -10.36 0.40
N LEU A 124 0.60 -9.16 0.38
CA LEU A 124 0.60 -8.25 1.53
C LEU A 124 -0.80 -7.73 1.82
N ILE A 125 -1.51 -7.26 0.79
CA ILE A 125 -2.92 -6.83 0.90
C ILE A 125 -3.81 -7.98 1.38
N THR A 126 -3.62 -9.18 0.82
CA THR A 126 -4.50 -10.34 1.11
C THR A 126 -4.15 -11.06 2.41
N SER A 127 -3.01 -10.76 3.03
CA SER A 127 -2.69 -11.19 4.40
C SER A 127 -3.65 -10.58 5.44
N ASP A 128 -4.23 -9.42 5.14
CA ASP A 128 -5.25 -8.80 5.98
C ASP A 128 -6.65 -9.34 5.68
N LYS A 129 -7.18 -10.12 6.62
CA LYS A 129 -8.52 -10.74 6.54
C LYS A 129 -9.68 -9.74 6.52
N LYS A 130 -9.43 -8.47 6.87
CA LYS A 130 -10.41 -7.38 6.77
C LYS A 130 -10.68 -6.99 5.32
N VAL A 131 -9.74 -7.26 4.41
CA VAL A 131 -9.89 -6.88 2.99
C VAL A 131 -11.01 -7.69 2.33
N LEU A 132 -11.98 -6.99 1.78
CA LEU A 132 -13.17 -7.54 1.11
C LEU A 132 -13.14 -7.34 -0.40
N ALA A 133 -12.40 -6.35 -0.88
CA ALA A 133 -12.20 -6.04 -2.30
C ALA A 133 -10.86 -5.35 -2.51
N ILE A 134 -10.31 -5.41 -3.71
CA ILE A 134 -9.06 -4.71 -4.07
C ILE A 134 -9.32 -3.77 -5.24
N LEU A 135 -8.84 -2.53 -5.15
CA LEU A 135 -8.72 -1.61 -6.27
C LEU A 135 -7.25 -1.52 -6.69
N VAL A 136 -6.97 -1.97 -7.91
CA VAL A 136 -5.70 -1.75 -8.60
C VAL A 136 -5.86 -0.55 -9.52
N ASN A 137 -5.13 0.52 -9.27
CA ASN A 137 -5.16 1.72 -10.12
C ASN A 137 -3.75 2.02 -10.60
N ILE A 138 -3.45 1.67 -11.86
CA ILE A 138 -2.12 1.88 -12.42
C ILE A 138 -2.17 2.79 -13.65
N PHE A 139 -1.39 3.87 -13.59
CA PHE A 139 -1.13 4.75 -14.72
C PHE A 139 0.24 4.39 -15.31
N GLY A 140 0.21 3.64 -16.40
CA GLY A 140 1.34 3.02 -17.08
C GLY A 140 2.41 4.01 -17.50
N GLY A 141 2.07 5.16 -18.11
CA GLY A 141 3.08 6.09 -18.62
C GLY A 141 4.10 5.36 -19.53
N ILE A 142 5.30 5.08 -18.99
CA ILE A 142 6.35 4.26 -19.63
C ILE A 142 6.12 2.73 -19.56
N MET A 143 5.32 2.25 -18.62
CA MET A 143 4.96 0.84 -18.46
C MET A 143 3.83 0.45 -19.43
N ARG A 144 3.90 -0.79 -19.92
CA ARG A 144 2.87 -1.37 -20.77
C ARG A 144 1.80 -2.06 -19.94
N CYS A 145 0.54 -1.72 -20.18
CA CYS A 145 -0.59 -2.23 -19.40
C CYS A 145 -0.78 -3.75 -19.58
N ASP A 146 -0.40 -4.32 -20.72
CA ASP A 146 -0.50 -5.76 -20.99
C ASP A 146 0.41 -6.61 -20.09
N VAL A 147 1.65 -6.15 -19.86
CA VAL A 147 2.59 -6.79 -18.93
C VAL A 147 2.08 -6.74 -17.48
N ILE A 148 1.52 -5.60 -17.10
CA ILE A 148 0.95 -5.41 -15.75
C ILE A 148 -0.28 -6.29 -15.57
N ALA A 149 -1.20 -6.32 -16.54
CA ALA A 149 -2.37 -7.19 -16.52
C ALA A 149 -1.98 -8.67 -16.43
N GLN A 150 -0.93 -9.09 -17.15
CA GLN A 150 -0.39 -10.45 -17.01
C GLN A 150 0.10 -10.73 -15.58
N GLY A 151 0.83 -9.79 -14.97
CA GLY A 151 1.28 -9.90 -13.58
C GLY A 151 0.12 -10.00 -12.59
N ILE A 152 -0.92 -9.19 -12.76
CA ILE A 152 -2.15 -9.26 -11.95
C ILE A 152 -2.81 -10.63 -12.12
N VAL A 153 -3.04 -11.09 -13.35
CA VAL A 153 -3.70 -12.39 -13.63
C VAL A 153 -2.90 -13.55 -13.04
N MET A 154 -1.57 -13.51 -13.11
CA MET A 154 -0.70 -14.51 -12.48
C MET A 154 -0.82 -14.48 -10.95
N ALA A 155 -0.67 -13.32 -10.33
CA ALA A 155 -0.77 -13.18 -8.87
C ALA A 155 -2.13 -13.66 -8.34
N VAL A 156 -3.22 -13.33 -9.03
CA VAL A 156 -4.59 -13.75 -8.66
C VAL A 156 -4.75 -15.27 -8.75
N LYS A 157 -4.15 -15.92 -9.76
CA LYS A 157 -4.18 -17.39 -9.91
C LYS A 157 -3.32 -18.08 -8.85
N ASP A 158 -2.09 -17.61 -8.67
CA ASP A 158 -1.10 -18.24 -7.79
C ASP A 158 -1.53 -18.17 -6.32
N LEU A 159 -2.21 -17.09 -5.93
CA LEU A 159 -2.73 -16.88 -4.57
C LEU A 159 -4.18 -17.37 -4.38
N ASP A 160 -4.80 -17.92 -5.42
CA ASP A 160 -6.20 -18.38 -5.45
C ASP A 160 -7.20 -17.35 -4.87
N LEU A 161 -7.06 -16.08 -5.26
CA LEU A 161 -7.83 -14.98 -4.66
C LEU A 161 -9.33 -15.09 -4.98
N LYS A 162 -10.15 -15.05 -3.92
CA LYS A 162 -11.61 -15.16 -4.03
C LYS A 162 -12.35 -13.82 -3.97
N ILE A 163 -11.68 -12.80 -3.42
CA ILE A 163 -12.23 -11.45 -3.27
C ILE A 163 -12.30 -10.75 -4.64
N PRO A 164 -13.33 -9.91 -4.88
CA PRO A 164 -13.43 -9.13 -6.11
C PRO A 164 -12.28 -8.15 -6.27
N ILE A 165 -11.78 -8.04 -7.50
CA ILE A 165 -10.70 -7.12 -7.86
C ILE A 165 -11.21 -6.19 -8.95
N VAL A 166 -11.12 -4.89 -8.70
CA VAL A 166 -11.37 -3.85 -9.70
C VAL A 166 -10.04 -3.32 -10.17
N VAL A 167 -9.84 -3.26 -11.48
CA VAL A 167 -8.59 -2.86 -12.11
C VAL A 167 -8.87 -1.68 -13.02
N ARG A 168 -8.12 -0.61 -12.83
CA ARG A 168 -8.10 0.55 -13.72
C ARG A 168 -6.68 0.72 -14.23
N LEU A 169 -6.49 0.46 -15.52
CA LEU A 169 -5.20 0.62 -16.21
C LEU A 169 -5.32 1.74 -17.24
N GLN A 170 -4.37 2.66 -17.23
CA GLN A 170 -4.22 3.68 -18.27
C GLN A 170 -2.81 3.66 -18.82
N GLY A 171 -2.62 3.85 -20.12
CA GLY A 171 -1.30 3.86 -20.72
C GLY A 171 -1.26 3.16 -22.08
N THR A 172 -0.15 2.48 -22.37
CA THR A 172 0.03 1.79 -23.65
C THR A 172 -0.58 0.38 -23.59
N ARG A 173 -1.20 -0.05 -24.71
CA ARG A 173 -1.81 -1.39 -24.87
C ARG A 173 -2.91 -1.71 -23.83
N VAL A 174 -3.73 -0.73 -23.47
CA VAL A 174 -4.84 -0.91 -22.52
C VAL A 174 -5.88 -1.90 -23.06
N ASP A 175 -6.20 -1.85 -24.35
CA ASP A 175 -7.17 -2.76 -24.96
C ASP A 175 -6.71 -4.23 -24.86
N ASP A 176 -5.42 -4.48 -25.10
CA ASP A 176 -4.82 -5.82 -24.94
C ASP A 176 -4.86 -6.26 -23.46
N ALA A 177 -4.60 -5.34 -22.53
CA ALA A 177 -4.64 -5.61 -21.10
C ALA A 177 -6.06 -6.00 -20.64
N LYS A 178 -7.09 -5.28 -21.12
CA LYS A 178 -8.50 -5.61 -20.87
C LYS A 178 -8.86 -6.97 -21.46
N ALA A 179 -8.48 -7.23 -22.72
CA ALA A 179 -8.73 -8.51 -23.36
C ALA A 179 -8.08 -9.68 -22.59
N LEU A 180 -6.86 -9.49 -22.07
CA LEU A 180 -6.15 -10.47 -21.23
C LEU A 180 -6.91 -10.74 -19.93
N ILE A 181 -7.37 -9.68 -19.26
CA ILE A 181 -8.19 -9.78 -18.04
C ILE A 181 -9.49 -10.54 -18.32
N THR A 182 -10.23 -10.16 -19.36
CA THR A 182 -11.50 -10.81 -19.72
C THR A 182 -11.30 -12.28 -20.10
N ALA A 183 -10.26 -12.60 -20.86
CA ALA A 183 -9.94 -13.96 -21.27
C ALA A 183 -9.45 -14.85 -20.09
N SER A 184 -9.04 -14.25 -18.97
CA SER A 184 -8.50 -15.00 -17.83
C SER A 184 -9.54 -15.85 -17.10
N GLY A 185 -10.83 -15.52 -17.24
CA GLY A 185 -11.93 -16.15 -16.49
C GLY A 185 -11.93 -15.84 -14.98
N LEU A 186 -11.07 -14.93 -14.53
CA LEU A 186 -10.96 -14.53 -13.13
C LEU A 186 -11.97 -13.44 -12.79
N LYS A 187 -12.23 -13.26 -11.49
CA LYS A 187 -13.14 -12.23 -10.96
C LYS A 187 -12.49 -10.85 -10.92
N ILE A 188 -12.03 -10.39 -12.07
CA ILE A 188 -11.35 -9.12 -12.24
C ILE A 188 -12.22 -8.23 -13.14
N LEU A 189 -12.64 -7.09 -12.63
CA LEU A 189 -13.43 -6.09 -13.36
C LEU A 189 -12.50 -5.00 -13.86
N ALA A 190 -12.42 -4.79 -15.17
CA ALA A 190 -11.67 -3.68 -15.74
C ALA A 190 -12.56 -2.43 -15.88
N CYS A 191 -12.07 -1.28 -15.40
CA CYS A 191 -12.71 0.03 -15.53
C CYS A 191 -11.78 1.01 -16.24
N ASP A 192 -12.35 2.00 -16.92
CA ASP A 192 -11.60 3.05 -17.61
C ASP A 192 -11.31 4.25 -16.72
N ASP A 193 -12.35 4.68 -16.01
CA ASP A 193 -12.33 5.88 -15.18
C ASP A 193 -12.10 5.57 -13.70
N LEU A 194 -11.46 6.50 -12.99
CA LEU A 194 -11.16 6.33 -11.57
C LEU A 194 -12.41 6.43 -10.68
N ASP A 195 -13.35 7.33 -11.03
CA ASP A 195 -14.62 7.51 -10.30
C ASP A 195 -15.50 6.26 -10.44
N GLU A 196 -15.53 5.68 -11.65
CA GLU A 196 -16.21 4.41 -11.90
C GLU A 196 -15.56 3.27 -11.11
N ALA A 197 -14.23 3.11 -11.20
CA ALA A 197 -13.51 2.05 -10.48
C ALA A 197 -13.74 2.13 -8.97
N ALA A 198 -13.73 3.34 -8.41
CA ALA A 198 -14.01 3.59 -7.00
C ALA A 198 -15.45 3.19 -6.61
N LYS A 199 -16.46 3.63 -7.36
CA LYS A 199 -17.86 3.22 -7.14
C LYS A 199 -18.02 1.70 -7.20
N MET A 200 -17.37 1.05 -8.16
CA MET A 200 -17.48 -0.39 -8.36
C MET A 200 -16.82 -1.16 -7.21
N VAL A 201 -15.61 -0.78 -6.77
CA VAL A 201 -14.94 -1.48 -5.67
C VAL A 201 -15.71 -1.32 -4.35
N VAL A 202 -16.28 -0.13 -4.09
CA VAL A 202 -17.11 0.10 -2.89
C VAL A 202 -18.34 -0.80 -2.93
N LYS A 203 -19.12 -0.80 -4.01
CA LYS A 203 -20.31 -1.65 -4.16
C LYS A 203 -19.98 -3.14 -4.01
N LEU A 204 -18.90 -3.61 -4.61
CA LEU A 204 -18.47 -5.00 -4.50
C LEU A 204 -18.07 -5.35 -3.05
N SER A 205 -17.38 -4.45 -2.35
CA SER A 205 -17.03 -4.64 -0.93
C SER A 205 -18.28 -4.71 -0.04
N GLU A 206 -19.31 -3.90 -0.31
CA GLU A 206 -20.59 -3.92 0.41
C GLU A 206 -21.34 -5.23 0.18
N ILE A 207 -21.38 -5.72 -1.07
CA ILE A 207 -22.00 -7.01 -1.39
C ILE A 207 -21.30 -8.15 -0.61
N VAL A 208 -19.96 -8.16 -0.58
CA VAL A 208 -19.21 -9.15 0.20
C VAL A 208 -19.48 -9.01 1.70
N SER A 209 -19.59 -7.78 2.21
CA SER A 209 -19.92 -7.51 3.62
C SER A 209 -21.32 -8.04 3.98
N LEU A 210 -22.33 -7.75 3.16
CA LEU A 210 -23.69 -8.24 3.33
C LEU A 210 -23.77 -9.77 3.25
N ALA A 211 -23.04 -10.37 2.30
CA ALA A 211 -22.95 -11.81 2.17
C ALA A 211 -22.36 -12.47 3.43
N LYS A 212 -21.28 -11.90 3.99
CA LYS A 212 -20.69 -12.35 5.27
C LYS A 212 -21.68 -12.21 6.43
N GLN A 213 -22.41 -11.10 6.52
CA GLN A 213 -23.43 -10.87 7.56
C GLN A 213 -24.60 -11.86 7.45
N ALA A 214 -25.03 -12.17 6.23
CA ALA A 214 -26.09 -13.13 5.95
C ALA A 214 -25.61 -14.59 5.96
N GLN A 215 -24.31 -14.85 6.18
CA GLN A 215 -23.68 -16.18 6.13
C GLN A 215 -23.95 -16.94 4.81
N VAL A 216 -23.92 -16.21 3.69
CA VAL A 216 -24.08 -16.77 2.34
C VAL A 216 -22.84 -16.51 1.50
N ASP A 217 -22.53 -17.44 0.60
CA ASP A 217 -21.46 -17.25 -0.38
C ASP A 217 -22.01 -16.57 -1.64
N VAL A 218 -21.33 -15.51 -2.08
CA VAL A 218 -21.64 -14.81 -3.34
C VAL A 218 -20.63 -15.15 -4.42
N LYS A 219 -21.13 -15.49 -5.60
CA LYS A 219 -20.34 -15.64 -6.83
C LYS A 219 -20.71 -14.53 -7.80
N PHE A 220 -19.74 -13.65 -8.06
CA PHE A 220 -19.88 -12.59 -9.05
C PHE A 220 -19.79 -13.17 -10.46
N GLN A 221 -20.72 -12.76 -11.33
CA GLN A 221 -20.60 -12.86 -12.79
C GLN A 221 -20.43 -11.44 -13.30
N LEU A 222 -19.28 -11.16 -13.91
CA LEU A 222 -18.94 -9.84 -14.42
C LEU A 222 -19.39 -9.74 -15.88
N PRO A 223 -19.87 -8.56 -16.34
CA PRO A 223 -20.14 -8.34 -17.76
C PRO A 223 -18.84 -8.47 -18.56
N ILE A 224 -18.96 -9.01 -19.78
CA ILE A 224 -17.88 -9.14 -20.77
C ILE A 224 -17.60 -7.77 -21.39
#